data_AF-A0A7J2RFU1-F1
#
_entry.id   AF-A0A7J2RFU1-F1
#
_cell.length_a   1.000
_cell.length_b   1.000
_cell.length_c   1.000
_cell.angle_alpha   90.00
_cell.angle_beta   90.00
_cell.angle_gamma   90.00
#
_symmetry.space_group_name_H-M   'P 1'
#
loop_
_entity.id
_entity.type
_entity.pdbx_description
1 polymer ?
#
loop_
_entity_poly.entity_id
_entity_poly.type
_entity_poly.pdbx_seq_one_letter_code
_entity_poly.pdbx_strand_id
1 'polypeptide(L)'
;MYPEFEGGGSTASLFQYAKDIIPFYDSLLFGVILTILVFSIYFIQETKRGRGDFPVAFAVGNTATTVLAIIISMISDFMSGTTLGIFISITIVSYIWLFFSNP
;
A
#
# COMPACT_ATOMS: atom_id res chain seq x y z
N MET A 1 -6.45 33.40 1.48
CA MET A 1 -5.49 33.19 0.39
C MET A 1 -5.23 31.70 0.36
N TYR A 2 -5.77 30.99 -0.64
CA TYR A 2 -5.55 29.56 -0.77
C TYR A 2 -4.14 29.34 -1.35
N PRO A 3 -3.38 28.34 -0.88
CA PRO A 3 -2.07 28.04 -1.46
C PRO A 3 -2.27 27.62 -2.92
N GLU A 4 -1.63 28.34 -3.84
CA GLU A 4 -1.60 27.97 -5.25
C GLU A 4 -0.62 26.79 -5.42
N PHE A 5 -1.14 25.69 -5.95
CA PHE A 5 -0.35 24.49 -6.21
C PHE A 5 0.47 24.70 -7.49
N GLU A 6 1.74 25.09 -7.34
CA GLU A 6 2.70 25.07 -8.44
C GLU A 6 2.94 23.62 -8.90
N GLY A 7 2.84 23.42 -10.22
CA GLY A 7 2.87 22.12 -10.88
C GLY A 7 4.10 21.28 -10.53
N GLY A 8 3.88 20.29 -9.68
CA GLY A 8 4.89 19.31 -9.27
C GLY A 8 4.28 18.19 -8.43
N GLY A 9 3.53 17.28 -9.08
CA GLY A 9 3.07 16.01 -8.49
C GLY A 9 1.85 16.12 -7.57
N SER A 10 0.66 15.82 -8.09
CA SER A 10 -0.61 15.84 -7.35
C SER A 10 -0.60 15.01 -6.06
N THR A 11 0.24 13.97 -5.97
CA THR A 11 0.33 13.12 -4.78
C THR A 11 1.12 13.76 -3.64
N ALA A 12 2.19 14.51 -3.95
CA ALA A 12 2.98 15.23 -2.93
C ALA A 12 2.13 16.31 -2.25
N SER A 13 1.25 16.94 -3.02
CA SER A 13 0.36 18.00 -2.57
C SER A 13 -0.69 17.52 -1.55
N LEU A 14 -1.21 16.29 -1.72
CA LEU A 14 -2.16 15.67 -0.79
C LEU A 14 -1.52 15.27 0.54
N PHE A 15 -0.30 14.74 0.52
CA PHE A 15 0.43 14.42 1.75
C PHE A 15 0.81 15.69 2.51
N GLN A 16 1.16 16.75 1.78
CA GLN A 16 1.44 18.06 2.38
C GLN A 16 0.19 18.67 3.00
N TYR A 17 -0.96 18.61 2.32
CA TYR A 17 -2.25 19.00 2.89
C TYR A 17 -2.61 18.18 4.14
N ALA A 18 -2.46 16.86 4.09
CA ALA A 18 -2.75 15.99 5.23
C ALA A 18 -1.83 16.30 6.43
N LYS A 19 -0.57 16.64 6.17
CA LYS A 19 0.39 17.10 7.18
C LYS A 19 -0.02 18.42 7.81
N ASP A 20 -0.51 19.36 7.00
CA ASP A 20 -0.91 20.70 7.46
C ASP A 20 -2.21 20.66 8.29
N ILE A 21 -3.12 19.71 8.02
CA ILE A 21 -4.41 19.58 8.72
C ILE A 21 -4.30 18.71 9.98
N ILE A 22 -3.47 17.66 9.97
CA ILE A 22 -3.41 16.69 11.07
C ILE A 22 -2.21 17.00 11.97
N PRO A 23 -2.42 17.51 13.20
CA PRO A 23 -1.33 17.99 14.07
C PRO A 23 -0.36 16.89 14.54
N PHE A 24 -0.72 15.62 14.35
CA PHE A 24 0.09 14.45 14.70
C PHE A 24 0.36 13.55 13.49
N TYR A 25 0.34 14.10 12.27
CA TYR A 25 0.58 13.38 11.01
C TYR A 25 1.87 12.55 11.03
N ASP A 26 2.99 13.15 11.49
CA ASP A 26 4.28 12.45 11.56
C ASP A 26 4.18 11.23 12.51
N SER A 27 3.48 11.37 13.64
CA SER A 27 3.27 10.25 14.59
C SER A 27 2.39 9.15 14.01
N LEU A 28 1.37 9.49 13.22
CA LEU A 28 0.57 8.49 12.49
C LEU A 28 1.41 7.72 11.47
N LEU A 29 2.25 8.43 10.72
CA LEU A 29 3.12 7.81 9.70
C LEU A 29 4.11 6.84 10.37
N PHE A 30 4.74 7.26 11.47
CA PHE A 30 5.55 6.37 12.30
C PHE A 30 4.76 5.18 12.85
N GLY A 31 3.52 5.40 13.30
CA GLY A 31 2.63 4.34 13.78
C GLY A 31 2.31 3.30 12.70
N VAL A 32 2.06 3.73 11.46
CA VAL A 32 1.84 2.85 10.31
C VAL A 32 3.10 2.04 10.01
N ILE A 33 4.26 2.68 9.95
CA ILE A 33 5.54 1.99 9.72
C ILE A 33 5.79 0.94 10.81
N LEU A 34 5.62 1.32 12.08
CA LEU A 34 5.79 0.42 13.21
C LEU A 34 4.83 -0.78 13.13
N THR A 35 3.56 -0.52 12.78
CA THR A 35 2.54 -1.55 12.61
C THR A 35 2.94 -2.54 11.51
N ILE A 36 3.38 -2.04 10.35
CA ILE A 36 3.86 -2.88 9.25
C ILE A 36 5.03 -3.74 9.70
N LEU A 37 6.00 -3.18 10.43
CA LEU A 37 7.16 -3.92 10.93
C LEU A 37 6.76 -5.00 11.93
N VAL A 38 5.90 -4.68 12.90
CA VAL A 38 5.44 -5.62 13.93
C VAL A 38 4.67 -6.77 13.28
N PHE A 39 3.73 -6.49 12.37
CA PHE A 39 3.02 -7.54 11.65
C PHE A 39 3.96 -8.37 10.78
N SER A 40 4.90 -7.74 10.09
CA SER A 40 5.90 -8.44 9.27
C SER A 40 6.72 -9.42 10.12
N ILE A 41 7.21 -8.98 11.28
CA ILE A 41 7.96 -9.84 12.21
C ILE A 41 7.09 -10.97 12.76
N TYR A 42 5.84 -10.67 13.12
CA TYR A 42 4.87 -11.66 13.60
C TYR A 42 4.62 -12.75 12.55
N PHE A 43 4.33 -12.37 11.30
CA PHE A 43 4.12 -13.33 10.21
C PHE A 43 5.38 -14.15 9.92
N ILE A 44 6.58 -13.54 9.93
CA ILE A 44 7.84 -14.27 9.78
C ILE A 44 8.01 -15.32 10.88
N GLN A 45 7.65 -15.01 12.13
CA GLN A 45 7.70 -15.96 13.24
C GLN A 45 6.67 -17.08 13.09
N GLU A 46 5.46 -16.76 12.64
CA GLU A 46 4.39 -17.74 12.45
C GLU A 46 4.72 -18.72 11.30
N THR A 47 5.25 -18.21 10.19
CA THR A 47 5.78 -19.06 9.10
C THR A 47 6.89 -19.98 9.59
N LYS A 48 7.82 -19.50 10.45
CA LYS A 48 8.85 -20.35 11.07
C LYS A 48 8.30 -21.43 12.00
N ARG A 49 7.10 -21.24 12.54
CA ARG A 49 6.38 -22.23 13.35
C ARG A 49 5.58 -23.23 12.50
N GLY A 50 5.69 -23.16 11.17
CA GLY A 50 4.96 -24.02 10.24
C GLY A 50 3.46 -23.69 10.17
N ARG A 51 3.06 -22.49 10.60
CA ARG A 51 1.67 -22.04 10.57
C ARG A 51 1.57 -20.79 9.68
N GLY A 52 0.71 -20.84 8.68
CA GLY A 52 0.43 -19.72 7.79
C GLY A 52 1.14 -19.81 6.45
N ASP A 53 0.35 -19.71 5.39
CA ASP A 53 0.79 -19.72 4.00
C ASP A 53 1.00 -18.27 3.54
N PHE A 54 2.26 -17.81 3.62
CA PHE A 54 2.63 -16.43 3.30
C PHE A 54 2.25 -16.02 1.86
N PRO A 55 2.48 -16.87 0.83
CA PRO A 55 2.00 -16.62 -0.53
C PRO A 55 0.49 -16.37 -0.63
N VAL A 56 -0.33 -17.11 0.14
CA VAL A 56 -1.78 -16.89 0.19
C VAL A 56 -2.13 -15.55 0.82
N ALA A 57 -1.55 -15.23 1.98
CA ALA A 57 -1.79 -13.96 2.66
C ALA A 57 -1.35 -12.75 1.81
N PHE A 58 -0.21 -12.87 1.13
CA PHE A 58 0.33 -11.85 0.24
C PHE A 58 -0.57 -11.61 -0.99
N ALA A 59 -1.08 -12.69 -1.62
CA ALA A 59 -2.00 -12.56 -2.74
C ALA A 59 -3.31 -11.89 -2.34
N VAL A 60 -3.92 -12.28 -1.22
CA VAL A 60 -5.16 -11.66 -0.74
C VAL A 60 -4.94 -10.17 -0.41
N GLY A 61 -3.83 -9.84 0.24
CA GLY A 61 -3.46 -8.46 0.56
C GLY A 61 -3.24 -7.59 -0.69
N ASN A 62 -2.52 -8.10 -1.68
CA ASN A 62 -2.30 -7.40 -2.95
C ASN A 62 -3.58 -7.19 -3.72
N THR A 63 -4.47 -8.18 -3.78
CA THR A 63 -5.76 -8.03 -4.46
C THR A 63 -6.62 -6.93 -3.83
N ALA A 64 -6.73 -6.92 -2.51
CA ALA A 64 -7.47 -5.86 -1.81
C ALA A 64 -6.85 -4.47 -2.07
N THR A 65 -5.52 -4.37 -2.02
CA THR A 65 -4.79 -3.13 -2.28
C THR A 65 -4.98 -2.63 -3.71
N THR A 66 -4.95 -3.53 -4.70
CA THR A 66 -5.12 -3.19 -6.11
C THR A 66 -6.54 -2.80 -6.44
N VAL A 67 -7.54 -3.48 -5.86
CA VAL A 67 -8.95 -3.07 -6.00
C VAL A 67 -9.15 -1.67 -5.42
N LEU A 68 -8.59 -1.39 -4.25
CA LEU A 68 -8.62 -0.06 -3.65
C LEU A 68 -7.91 0.97 -4.55
N ALA A 69 -6.75 0.64 -5.09
CA ALA A 69 -6.01 1.49 -6.02
C ALA A 69 -6.81 1.82 -7.29
N ILE A 70 -7.53 0.83 -7.85
CA ILE A 70 -8.43 1.03 -9.00
C ILE A 70 -9.56 2.00 -8.63
N ILE A 71 -10.24 1.79 -7.51
CA ILE A 71 -11.33 2.68 -7.06
C ILE A 71 -10.81 4.12 -6.88
N ILE A 72 -9.65 4.26 -6.25
CA ILE A 72 -9.01 5.56 -6.01
C ILE A 72 -8.58 6.22 -7.33
N SER A 73 -8.11 5.45 -8.32
CA SER A 73 -7.73 5.97 -9.63
C SER A 73 -8.90 6.54 -10.44
N MET A 74 -10.15 6.19 -10.09
CA MET A 74 -11.34 6.79 -10.69
C MET A 74 -11.52 8.25 -10.25
N ILE A 75 -10.88 8.67 -9.15
CA ILE A 75 -10.77 10.07 -8.75
C ILE A 75 -9.65 10.69 -9.57
N SER A 76 -10.01 11.66 -10.42
CA SER A 76 -9.06 12.36 -11.32
C SER A 76 -7.88 12.93 -10.54
N ASP A 77 -6.67 12.77 -11.10
CA ASP A 77 -5.38 13.19 -10.53
C ASP A 77 -4.97 12.57 -9.19
N PHE A 78 -5.71 11.61 -8.64
CA PHE A 78 -5.32 10.99 -7.36
C PHE A 78 -4.16 10.00 -7.50
N MET A 79 -4.12 9.26 -8.62
CA MET A 79 -3.10 8.24 -8.86
C MET A 79 -2.65 8.25 -10.33
N SER A 80 -1.34 8.29 -10.56
CA SER A 80 -0.76 8.16 -11.90
C SER A 80 -1.01 6.76 -12.47
N GLY A 81 -1.30 6.68 -13.77
CA GLY A 81 -1.46 5.40 -14.49
C GLY A 81 -0.23 4.48 -14.34
N THR A 82 0.96 5.04 -14.13
CA THR A 82 2.18 4.26 -13.82
C THR A 82 2.09 3.55 -12.48
N THR A 83 1.58 4.22 -11.44
CA THR A 83 1.42 3.64 -10.10
C THR A 83 0.38 2.52 -10.10
N LEU A 84 -0.73 2.72 -10.82
CA LEU A 84 -1.75 1.69 -11.01
C LEU A 84 -1.19 0.47 -11.79
N GLY A 85 -0.37 0.71 -12.81
CA GLY A 85 0.33 -0.36 -13.55
C GLY A 85 1.26 -1.18 -12.66
N ILE A 86 1.95 -0.55 -11.71
CA ILE A 86 2.82 -1.24 -10.73
C ILE A 86 1.98 -2.13 -9.80
N PHE A 87 0.88 -1.63 -9.24
CA PHE A 87 0.01 -2.41 -8.36
C PHE A 87 -0.59 -3.64 -9.05
N ILE A 88 -1.07 -3.46 -10.29
CA ILE A 88 -1.58 -4.56 -11.11
C ILE A 88 -0.47 -5.59 -11.38
N SER A 89 0.74 -5.14 -11.74
CA SER A 89 1.87 -6.01 -12.02
C SER A 89 2.29 -6.83 -10.79
N ILE A 90 2.38 -6.18 -9.62
CA ILE A 90 2.67 -6.86 -8.33
C ILE A 90 1.60 -7.89 -8.02
N THR A 91 0.33 -7.57 -8.28
CA THR A 91 -0.79 -8.52 -8.07
C THR A 91 -0.65 -9.75 -8.95
N ILE A 92 -0.32 -9.57 -10.23
CA ILE A 92 -0.10 -10.70 -11.16
C ILE A 92 1.06 -11.57 -10.67
N VAL A 93 2.19 -10.97 -10.31
CA VAL A 93 3.36 -11.71 -9.77
C VAL A 93 2.99 -12.45 -8.48
N SER A 94 2.19 -11.83 -7.62
CA SER A 94 1.71 -12.42 -6.38
C SER A 94 0.84 -13.67 -6.61
N TYR A 95 -0.03 -13.65 -7.62
CA TYR A 95 -0.85 -14.82 -7.99
C TYR A 95 -0.03 -15.92 -8.65
N ILE A 96 0.95 -15.56 -9.49
CA ILE A 96 1.90 -16.53 -10.04
C ILE A 96 2.63 -17.23 -8.90
N TRP A 97 3.10 -16.47 -7.92
CA TRP A 97 3.79 -17.04 -6.76
C TRP A 97 2.89 -17.95 -5.93
N LEU A 98 1.63 -17.58 -5.71
CA LEU A 98 0.63 -18.44 -5.06
C LEU A 98 0.45 -19.77 -5.81
N PHE A 99 0.40 -19.73 -7.14
CA PHE A 99 0.20 -20.94 -7.96
C PHE A 99 1.39 -21.92 -7.86
N PHE A 100 2.61 -21.41 -7.64
CA PHE A 100 3.81 -22.23 -7.42
C PHE A 100 4.09 -22.52 -5.93
N SER A 101 3.32 -21.92 -5.02
CA SER A 101 3.38 -22.22 -3.60
C SER A 101 2.70 -23.56 -3.33
N ASN A 102 3.47 -24.54 -2.85
CA ASN A 102 2.87 -25.74 -2.29
C ASN A 102 2.36 -25.43 -0.87
N PRO A 103 1.13 -25.86 -0.52
CA PRO A 103 0.58 -25.71 0.83
C PRO A 103 1.35 -26.54 1.88
#